data_AF-A0A9X4CLZ4-F1
#
_entry.id   AF-A0A9X4CLZ4-F1
#
_cell.length_a   1.000
_cell.length_b   1.000
_cell.length_c   1.000
_cell.angle_alpha   90.00
_cell.angle_beta   90.00
_cell.angle_gamma   90.00
#
_symmetry.space_group_name_H-M   'P 1'
#
loop_
_entity.id
_entity.type
_entity.pdbx_description
1 polymer ?
#
loop_
_entity_poly.entity_id
_entity_poly.type
_entity_poly.pdbx_seq_one_letter_code
_entity_poly.pdbx_strand_id
1 'polypeptide(L)' 'MLTLMSMPEAYAQDLAMMERCLELARRGAEHGELPFGAVIVSKGEIVAEAANCVFVGRRRN' A
#
# COMPACT_ATOMS: atom_id res chain seq x y z
N MET A 1 -13.49 -6.45 23.59
CA MET A 1 -14.64 -6.19 22.71
C MET A 1 -14.09 -5.74 21.36
N LEU A 2 -14.19 -6.58 20.33
CA LEU A 2 -13.83 -6.20 18.95
C LEU A 2 -15.07 -5.54 18.35
N THR A 3 -15.06 -4.23 18.18
CA THR A 3 -16.14 -3.51 17.51
C THR A 3 -16.02 -3.82 16.02
N LEU A 4 -17.02 -4.49 15.45
CA LEU A 4 -17.15 -4.66 14.00
C LEU A 4 -17.38 -3.29 13.36
N MET A 5 -16.55 -2.92 12.39
CA MET A 5 -16.72 -1.68 11.64
C MET A 5 -17.99 -1.76 10.80
N SER A 6 -18.72 -0.65 10.74
CA SER A 6 -19.82 -0.44 9.81
C SER A 6 -19.31 -0.49 8.36
N MET A 7 -20.14 -0.92 7.40
CA MET A 7 -19.74 -0.98 5.98
C MET A 7 -19.23 0.37 5.43
N PRO A 8 -19.86 1.54 5.71
CA PRO A 8 -19.34 2.84 5.29
C PRO A 8 -17.99 3.21 5.91
N GLU A 9 -17.77 2.88 7.19
CA GLU A 9 -16.49 3.16 7.86
C GLU A 9 -15.37 2.26 7.37
N ALA A 10 -15.66 0.97 7.14
CA ALA A 10 -14.71 0.05 6.52
C ALA A 10 -14.31 0.53 5.11
N TYR A 11 -15.28 0.97 4.29
CA TYR A 11 -15.03 1.51 2.96
C TYR A 11 -14.18 2.79 2.98
N ALA A 12 -14.48 3.73 3.87
CA ALA A 12 -13.70 4.96 4.01
C ALA A 12 -12.26 4.67 4.46
N GLN A 13 -12.08 3.72 5.37
CA GLN A 13 -10.75 3.28 5.79
C GLN A 13 -10.00 2.60 4.63
N ASP A 14 -10.64 1.70 3.89
CA ASP A 14 -10.03 1.03 2.73
C ASP A 14 -9.56 2.05 1.69
N LEU A 15 -10.34 3.10 1.44
CA LEU A 15 -9.96 4.18 0.52
C LEU A 15 -8.70 4.92 0.99
N ALA A 16 -8.66 5.33 2.27
CA ALA A 16 -7.51 6.01 2.84
C ALA A 16 -6.23 5.13 2.80
N MET A 17 -6.37 3.83 3.06
CA MET A 17 -5.26 2.88 3.00
C MET A 17 -4.79 2.64 1.56
N MET A 18 -5.72 2.61 0.61
CA MET A 18 -5.40 2.47 -0.81
C MET A 18 -4.67 3.71 -1.34
N GLU A 19 -5.08 4.92 -0.93
CA GLU A 19 -4.36 6.16 -1.25
C GLU A 19 -2.90 6.07 -0.79
N ARG A 20 -2.66 5.57 0.43
CA ARG A 20 -1.29 5.36 0.93
C ARG A 20 -0.52 4.33 0.09
N CYS A 21 -1.13 3.22 -0.30
CA CYS A 21 -0.49 2.24 -1.20
C CYS A 21 -0.08 2.88 -2.54
N LEU A 22 -0.93 3.76 -3.11
CA LEU A 22 -0.63 4.46 -4.35
C LEU A 22 0.54 5.45 -4.20
N GLU A 23 0.66 6.14 -3.06
CA GLU A 23 1.83 6.98 -2.77
C GLU A 23 3.13 6.16 -2.74
N LEU A 24 3.12 5.01 -2.07
CA LEU A 24 4.27 4.11 -1.99
C LEU A 24 4.65 3.56 -3.37
N ALA A 25 3.66 3.16 -4.17
CA ALA A 25 3.85 2.69 -5.53
C ALA A 25 4.51 3.76 -6.43
N ARG A 26 4.09 5.02 -6.32
CA ARG A 26 4.70 6.14 -7.06
C ARG A 26 6.16 6.33 -6.68
N ARG A 27 6.49 6.28 -5.39
CA ARG A 27 7.89 6.36 -4.93
C ARG A 27 8.74 5.23 -5.50
N GLY A 28 8.27 3.98 -5.48
CA GLY A 28 9.00 2.86 -6.11
C GLY A 28 9.25 3.07 -7.61
N ALA A 29 8.24 3.57 -8.33
CA ALA A 29 8.37 3.88 -9.75
C ALA A 29 9.42 4.97 -10.04
N GLU A 30 9.52 6.00 -9.19
CA GLU A 30 10.55 7.04 -9.29
C GLU A 30 11.97 6.47 -9.15
N HIS A 31 12.13 5.34 -8.44
CA HIS A 31 13.40 4.63 -8.27
C HIS A 31 13.65 3.56 -9.35
N GLY A 32 12.78 3.46 -10.36
CA GLY A 32 12.88 2.49 -11.47
C GLY A 32 12.40 1.09 -11.12
N GLU A 33 11.69 0.93 -10.01
CA GLU A 33 11.06 -0.33 -9.58
C GLU A 33 9.63 -0.44 -10.13
N LEU A 34 9.02 -1.62 -10.03
CA LEU A 34 7.61 -1.77 -10.40
C LEU A 34 6.70 -1.03 -9.39
N PRO A 35 5.59 -0.40 -9.85
CA PRO A 35 4.76 0.48 -9.03
C PRO A 35 3.80 -0.30 -8.13
N PHE A 36 4.33 -0.99 -7.13
CA PHE A 36 3.51 -1.64 -6.11
C PHE A 36 3.80 -1.06 -4.73
N GLY A 37 2.74 -0.82 -3.96
CA GLY A 37 2.79 -0.41 -2.57
C GLY A 37 1.84 -1.26 -1.74
N ALA A 38 2.21 -1.48 -0.48
CA ALA A 38 1.41 -2.27 0.46
C ALA A 38 1.47 -1.65 1.87
N VAL A 39 0.34 -1.74 2.58
CA VAL A 39 0.22 -1.40 4.00
C VAL A 39 -0.42 -2.53 4.79
N ILE A 40 -0.02 -2.72 6.03
CA ILE A 40 -0.68 -3.59 7.01
C ILE A 40 -1.29 -2.70 8.08
N VAL A 41 -2.57 -2.91 8.38
CA VAL A 41 -3.35 -2.06 9.28
C VAL A 41 -3.90 -2.89 10.42
N SER A 42 -3.80 -2.36 11.64
CA SER A 42 -4.37 -2.95 12.84
C SER A 42 -5.05 -1.86 13.65
N LYS A 43 -6.35 -2.02 13.93
CA LYS A 43 -7.15 -1.08 14.72
C LYS A 43 -7.13 0.36 14.16
N GLY A 44 -7.17 0.50 12.84
CA GLY A 44 -7.17 1.80 12.15
C GLY A 44 -5.77 2.40 11.94
N GLU A 45 -4.73 1.81 12.53
CA GLU A 45 -3.36 2.32 12.45
C GLU A 45 -2.51 1.48 11.50
N ILE A 46 -1.69 2.13 10.68
CA ILE A 46 -0.70 1.46 9.84
C ILE A 46 0.42 0.94 10.73
N VAL A 47 0.61 -0.38 10.77
CA VAL A 47 1.67 -1.03 11.54
C VAL A 47 2.88 -1.41 10.67
N ALA A 48 2.71 -1.47 9.35
CA ALA A 48 3.80 -1.65 8.41
C ALA A 48 3.44 -1.07 7.03
N GLU A 49 4.44 -0.58 6.31
CA GLU A 49 4.32 -0.13 4.93
C GLU A 49 5.55 -0.51 4.10
N ALA A 50 5.36 -0.75 2.81
CA ALA A 50 6.44 -1.08 1.90
C ALA A 50 6.12 -0.66 0.45
N ALA A 51 7.16 -0.27 -0.29
CA ALA A 51 7.16 -0.21 -1.74
C ALA A 51 7.89 -1.45 -2.29
N ASN A 52 7.58 -1.86 -3.52
CA ASN A 52 8.25 -2.97 -4.18
C ASN A 52 9.75 -2.68 -4.36
N CYS A 53 10.62 -3.53 -3.83
CA CYS A 53 12.08 -3.42 -3.94
C CYS A 53 12.69 -4.21 -5.11
N VAL A 54 11.86 -4.73 -6.02
CA VAL A 54 12.33 -5.47 -7.19
C VAL A 54 12.57 -4.51 -8.35
N PHE A 55 13.85 -4.27 -8.62
CA PHE A 55 14.29 -3.57 -9.82
C PHE A 55 14.22 -4.49 -11.04
N VAL A 56 13.51 -4.09 -12.08
CA VAL A 56 13.53 -4.81 -13.37
C VAL A 56 14.68 -4.28 -14.21
N GLY A 57 15.88 -4.81 -13.98
CA GLY A 57 17.01 -4.64 -14.89
C GLY A 57 16.66 -5.29 -16.24
N ARG A 58 16.83 -4.54 -17.34
CA ARG A 58 16.60 -5.00 -18.72
C ARG A 58 17.10 -6.45 -18.88
N ARG A 59 16.20 -7.41 -19.07
CA ARG A 59 16.63 -8.76 -19.47
C ARG A 59 17.41 -8.58 -20.77
N ARG A 60 18.72 -8.85 -20.75
CA ARG A 60 19.49 -8.98 -21.98
C ARG A 60 18.95 -10.22 -22.68
N ASN A 61 18.22 -10.00 -23.77
CA ASN A 61 18.04 -11.01 -24.81
C ASN A 61 19.28 -11.01 -25.69
#